data_AF-K1ZF92-F1
#
_entry.id   AF-K1ZF92-F1
#
_cell.length_a   1.000
_cell.length_b   1.000
_cell.length_c   1.000
_cell.angle_alpha   90.00
_cell.angle_beta   90.00
_cell.angle_gamma   90.00
#
_symmetry.space_group_name_H-M   'P 1'
#
loop_
_entity.id
_entity.type
_entity.pdbx_description
1 polymer ?
#
loop_
_entity_poly.entity_id
_entity_poly.type
_entity_poly.pdbx_seq_one_letter_code
_entity_poly.pdbx_strand_id
1 'polypeptide(L)'
;MISDITAALYAETPQERLYHYTSFSGLLGIVDIRALWASDIRYMNDSSELKHAADLLRTEISRRLGAGHGRHHLFDQFLDWFTYRITNGHMLFASSFRANGNLLSQWRGYSRLGKGVSLGFSPDYILRCAGHQSFQIGRCIYDCKQQEQLIRRVVDAVESLAEAHGLDGDGR
;
A
#
# COMPACT_ATOMS: atom_id res chain seq x y z
N MET A 1 13.35 -7.22 11.50
CA MET A 1 12.93 -7.99 10.30
C MET A 1 11.77 -7.33 9.57
N ILE A 2 10.53 -7.37 10.08
CA ILE A 2 9.39 -6.67 9.44
C ILE A 2 9.59 -5.15 9.45
N SER A 3 10.09 -4.60 10.57
CA SER A 3 10.49 -3.19 10.69
C SER A 3 11.43 -2.73 9.58
N ASP A 4 12.35 -3.61 9.16
CA ASP A 4 13.39 -3.29 8.18
C ASP A 4 12.83 -3.33 6.77
N ILE A 5 11.87 -4.23 6.52
CA ILE A 5 11.08 -4.24 5.28
C ILE A 5 10.29 -2.93 5.17
N THR A 6 9.59 -2.53 6.24
CA THR A 6 8.85 -1.26 6.28
C THR A 6 9.77 -0.06 6.08
N ALA A 7 10.89 0.01 6.81
CA ALA A 7 11.86 1.09 6.66
C ALA A 7 12.40 1.18 5.23
N ALA A 8 12.70 0.05 4.59
CA ALA A 8 13.16 0.02 3.21
C ALA A 8 12.10 0.50 2.21
N LEU A 9 10.82 0.14 2.41
CA LEU A 9 9.71 0.59 1.55
C LEU A 9 9.49 2.11 1.58
N TYR A 10 9.77 2.73 2.72
CA TYR A 10 9.58 4.17 2.95
C TYR A 10 10.90 4.95 2.99
N ALA A 11 12.02 4.34 2.59
CA ALA A 11 13.33 5.00 2.58
C ALA A 11 13.47 5.99 1.41
N GLU A 12 12.83 5.70 0.27
CA GLU A 12 12.89 6.59 -0.91
C GLU A 12 11.97 7.79 -0.68
N THR A 13 12.57 8.98 -0.59
CA THR A 13 11.83 10.23 -0.45
C THR A 13 11.68 10.92 -1.81
N PRO A 14 10.48 11.46 -2.11
CA PRO A 14 10.26 12.16 -3.37
C PRO A 14 11.12 13.42 -3.43
N GLN A 15 11.87 13.58 -4.52
CA GLN A 15 12.70 14.78 -4.78
C GLN A 15 12.02 15.75 -5.75
N GLU A 16 11.08 15.26 -6.54
CA GLU A 16 10.37 16.03 -7.55
C GLU A 16 8.99 16.48 -7.06
N ARG A 17 8.41 17.44 -7.80
CA ARG A 17 7.06 17.93 -7.53
C ARG A 17 6.03 16.79 -7.61
N LEU A 18 5.17 16.72 -6.61
CA LEU A 18 4.13 15.70 -6.51
C LEU A 18 2.80 16.27 -7.03
N TYR A 19 2.18 15.57 -7.98
CA TYR A 19 0.95 16.04 -8.62
C TYR A 19 -0.25 15.23 -8.15
N HIS A 20 -1.26 15.92 -7.64
CA HIS A 20 -2.57 15.35 -7.34
C HIS A 20 -3.57 15.75 -8.42
N TYR A 21 -4.13 14.76 -9.11
CA TYR A 21 -5.16 14.98 -10.10
C TYR A 21 -6.53 14.91 -9.44
N THR A 22 -7.35 15.92 -9.67
CA THR A 22 -8.70 15.97 -9.12
C THR A 22 -9.63 16.78 -10.00
N SER A 23 -10.92 16.80 -9.67
CA SER A 23 -11.93 17.63 -10.31
C SER A 23 -11.86 19.07 -9.81
N PHE A 24 -12.49 20.02 -10.51
CA PHE A 24 -12.61 21.39 -9.99
C PHE A 24 -13.32 21.47 -8.62
N SER A 25 -14.35 20.64 -8.38
CA SER A 25 -14.99 20.57 -7.06
C SER A 25 -14.04 20.02 -6.00
N GLY A 26 -13.19 19.05 -6.36
CA GLY A 26 -12.12 18.55 -5.49
C GLY A 26 -11.11 19.64 -5.13
N LEU A 27 -10.70 20.47 -6.10
CA LEU A 27 -9.84 21.64 -5.85
C LEU A 27 -10.52 22.63 -4.90
N LEU A 28 -11.77 22.99 -5.16
CA LEU A 28 -12.51 23.92 -4.29
C LEU A 28 -12.58 23.39 -2.86
N GLY A 29 -12.86 22.09 -2.68
CA GLY A 29 -12.82 21.45 -1.37
C GLY A 29 -11.45 21.56 -0.70
N ILE A 30 -10.37 21.21 -1.41
CA ILE A 30 -9.01 21.28 -0.87
C ILE A 30 -8.65 22.71 -0.43
N VAL A 31 -9.01 23.72 -1.21
CA VAL A 31 -8.70 25.12 -0.90
C VAL A 31 -9.55 25.65 0.26
N ASP A 32 -10.84 25.30 0.28
CA ASP A 32 -11.79 25.75 1.30
C ASP A 32 -11.40 25.26 2.70
N ILE A 33 -11.15 23.95 2.84
CA ILE A 33 -10.77 23.38 4.13
C ILE A 33 -9.25 23.33 4.38
N ARG A 34 -8.45 23.71 3.37
CA ARG A 34 -6.98 23.70 3.40
C ARG A 34 -6.37 22.34 3.75
N ALA A 35 -7.00 21.26 3.30
CA ALA A 35 -6.57 19.90 3.58
C ALA A 35 -6.78 18.98 2.37
N LEU A 36 -5.89 17.99 2.24
CA LEU A 36 -6.04 16.91 1.29
C LEU A 36 -6.74 15.74 1.98
N TRP A 37 -7.81 15.22 1.37
CA TRP A 37 -8.51 14.06 1.90
C TRP A 37 -7.73 12.79 1.57
N ALA A 38 -7.47 11.97 2.58
CA ALA A 38 -7.08 10.59 2.42
C ALA A 38 -8.36 9.75 2.36
N SER A 39 -8.50 8.95 1.32
CA SER A 39 -9.66 8.08 1.12
C SER A 39 -9.29 6.68 1.58
N ASP A 40 -10.29 5.93 2.07
CA ASP A 40 -10.10 4.51 2.29
C ASP A 40 -9.74 3.83 0.97
N ILE A 41 -8.63 3.09 0.96
CA ILE A 41 -8.06 2.43 -0.22
C ILE A 41 -9.07 1.53 -0.95
N ARG A 42 -10.07 0.99 -0.24
CA ARG A 42 -11.12 0.14 -0.82
C ARG A 42 -12.06 0.92 -1.75
N TYR A 43 -12.13 2.24 -1.61
CA TYR A 43 -12.94 3.14 -2.45
C TYR A 43 -12.10 3.97 -3.42
N MET A 44 -10.78 3.74 -3.47
CA MET A 44 -9.92 4.38 -4.46
C MET A 44 -10.13 3.77 -5.85
N ASN A 45 -9.68 4.49 -6.88
CA ASN A 45 -9.85 4.10 -8.28
C ASN A 45 -9.24 2.72 -8.61
N ASP A 46 -8.26 2.26 -7.83
CA ASP A 46 -7.70 0.94 -7.93
C ASP A 46 -7.93 0.12 -6.65
N SER A 47 -9.20 -0.21 -6.41
CA SER A 47 -9.58 -1.12 -5.32
C SER A 47 -9.06 -2.56 -5.52
N SER A 48 -8.45 -2.87 -6.67
CA SER A 48 -7.90 -4.19 -6.97
C SER A 48 -6.51 -4.42 -6.37
N GLU A 49 -5.75 -3.34 -6.07
CA GLU A 49 -4.40 -3.44 -5.48
C GLU A 49 -4.37 -4.27 -4.17
N LEU A 50 -5.36 -4.09 -3.29
CA LEU A 50 -5.47 -4.86 -2.05
C LEU A 50 -5.77 -6.34 -2.29
N LYS A 51 -6.65 -6.63 -3.25
CA LYS A 51 -7.00 -8.02 -3.61
C LYS A 51 -5.80 -8.72 -4.21
N HIS A 52 -5.10 -8.03 -5.12
CA HIS A 52 -3.87 -8.50 -5.73
C HIS A 52 -2.80 -8.84 -4.68
N ALA A 53 -2.62 -8.00 -3.65
CA ALA A 53 -1.71 -8.31 -2.55
C ALA A 53 -2.09 -9.59 -1.80
N ALA A 54 -3.39 -9.83 -1.56
CA ALA A 54 -3.88 -11.07 -0.94
C ALA A 54 -3.68 -12.31 -1.83
N ASP A 55 -3.87 -12.16 -3.14
CA ASP A 55 -3.66 -13.24 -4.11
C ASP A 55 -2.17 -13.62 -4.22
N LEU A 56 -1.27 -12.63 -4.21
CA LEU A 56 0.18 -12.87 -4.17
C LEU A 56 0.59 -13.62 -2.90
N LEU A 57 0.06 -13.21 -1.74
CA LEU A 57 0.34 -13.88 -0.47
C LEU A 57 -0.14 -15.33 -0.48
N ARG A 58 -1.39 -15.57 -0.93
CA ARG A 58 -1.96 -16.91 -1.04
C ARG A 58 -1.14 -17.81 -1.95
N THR A 59 -0.69 -17.26 -3.08
CA THR A 59 0.14 -17.98 -4.06
C THR A 59 1.49 -18.38 -3.44
N GLU A 60 2.16 -17.47 -2.74
CA GLU A 60 3.44 -17.77 -2.09
C GLU A 60 3.30 -18.81 -0.97
N ILE A 61 2.25 -18.71 -0.14
CA ILE A 61 1.95 -19.71 0.90
C ILE A 61 1.70 -21.09 0.28
N SER A 62 0.83 -21.14 -0.73
CA SER A 62 0.49 -22.40 -1.43
C SER A 62 1.72 -23.05 -2.05
N ARG A 63 2.65 -22.25 -2.59
CA ARG A 63 3.93 -22.70 -3.12
C ARG A 63 4.81 -23.32 -2.03
N ARG A 64 4.89 -22.74 -0.83
CA ARG A 64 5.68 -23.27 0.30
C ARG A 64 5.11 -24.58 0.83
N LEU A 65 3.78 -24.65 0.99
CA LEU A 65 3.09 -25.86 1.41
C LEU A 65 3.31 -27.01 0.41
N GLY A 66 3.19 -26.73 -0.90
CA GLY A 66 3.48 -27.72 -1.95
C GLY A 66 4.94 -28.17 -2.00
N ALA A 67 5.87 -27.34 -1.51
CA ALA A 67 7.29 -27.67 -1.37
C ALA A 67 7.63 -28.40 -0.05
N GLY A 68 6.63 -28.79 0.75
CA GLY A 68 6.82 -29.57 1.98
C GLY A 68 7.21 -28.75 3.21
N HIS A 69 6.98 -27.43 3.22
CA HIS A 69 7.14 -26.63 4.45
C HIS A 69 6.01 -26.99 5.43
N GLY A 70 6.33 -27.74 6.49
CA GLY A 70 5.38 -28.34 7.44
C GLY A 70 4.67 -27.39 8.41
N ARG A 71 4.47 -26.12 8.03
CA ARG A 71 3.88 -25.08 8.91
C ARG A 71 2.47 -24.67 8.48
N HIS A 72 1.64 -25.66 8.16
CA HIS A 72 0.27 -25.45 7.70
C HIS A 72 -0.52 -24.52 8.63
N HIS A 73 -0.52 -24.80 9.94
CA HIS A 73 -1.30 -24.03 10.90
C HIS A 73 -0.86 -22.56 11.02
N LEU A 74 0.44 -22.28 10.90
CA LEU A 74 0.97 -20.92 10.91
C LEU A 74 0.51 -20.14 9.68
N PHE A 75 0.65 -20.75 8.50
CA PHE A 75 0.32 -20.09 7.25
C PHE A 75 -1.18 -19.89 7.08
N ASP A 76 -2.00 -20.86 7.50
CA ASP A 76 -3.46 -20.72 7.50
C ASP A 76 -3.90 -19.57 8.42
N GLN A 77 -3.37 -19.52 9.65
CA GLN A 77 -3.64 -18.40 10.57
C GLN A 77 -3.19 -17.06 10.00
N PHE A 78 -2.01 -17.01 9.38
CA PHE A 78 -1.50 -15.77 8.80
C PHE A 78 -2.36 -15.31 7.62
N LEU A 79 -2.77 -16.23 6.74
CA LEU A 79 -3.62 -15.93 5.59
C LEU A 79 -5.02 -15.47 6.03
N ASP A 80 -5.61 -16.15 7.02
CA ASP A 80 -6.91 -15.79 7.59
C ASP A 80 -6.86 -14.43 8.25
N TRP A 81 -5.84 -14.18 9.08
CA TRP A 81 -5.62 -12.88 9.71
C TRP A 81 -5.46 -11.78 8.66
N PHE A 82 -4.62 -12.00 7.65
CA PHE A 82 -4.36 -11.00 6.60
C PHE A 82 -5.62 -10.70 5.78
N THR A 83 -6.34 -11.76 5.37
CA THR A 83 -7.58 -11.63 4.58
C THR A 83 -8.64 -10.88 5.36
N TYR A 84 -8.87 -11.27 6.62
CA TYR A 84 -9.83 -10.59 7.49
C TYR A 84 -9.45 -9.12 7.71
N ARG A 85 -8.15 -8.81 7.87
CA ARG A 85 -7.68 -7.44 8.06
C ARG A 85 -7.91 -6.57 6.83
N ILE A 86 -7.79 -7.12 5.63
CA ILE A 86 -8.08 -6.40 4.39
C ILE A 86 -9.58 -6.14 4.22
N THR A 87 -10.42 -7.14 4.49
CA THR A 87 -11.86 -7.03 4.23
C THR A 87 -12.60 -6.30 5.35
N ASN A 88 -12.27 -6.61 6.60
CA ASN A 88 -13.02 -6.23 7.80
C ASN A 88 -12.16 -5.51 8.85
N GLY A 89 -10.84 -5.41 8.64
CA GLY A 89 -9.92 -4.77 9.58
C GLY A 89 -9.93 -3.25 9.52
N HIS A 90 -8.86 -2.66 10.06
CA HIS A 90 -8.73 -1.21 10.12
C HIS A 90 -8.75 -0.59 8.73
N MET A 91 -9.43 0.56 8.64
CA MET A 91 -9.48 1.37 7.43
C MET A 91 -8.07 1.91 7.12
N LEU A 92 -7.54 1.55 5.95
CA LEU A 92 -6.30 2.11 5.44
C LEU A 92 -6.63 3.33 4.58
N PHE A 93 -6.24 4.51 5.05
CA PHE A 93 -6.47 5.75 4.33
C PHE A 93 -5.22 6.16 3.56
N ALA A 94 -5.38 6.47 2.28
CA ALA A 94 -4.31 6.91 1.42
C ALA A 94 -4.74 8.08 0.54
N SER A 95 -3.75 8.87 0.12
CA SER A 95 -3.89 9.82 -0.97
C SER A 95 -2.76 9.60 -1.96
N SER A 96 -3.06 9.67 -3.25
CA SER A 96 -2.10 9.35 -4.30
C SER A 96 -1.60 10.61 -5.00
N PHE A 97 -0.31 10.58 -5.31
CA PHE A 97 0.38 11.58 -6.10
C PHE A 97 1.07 10.92 -7.30
N ARG A 98 1.36 11.72 -8.33
CA ARG A 98 2.16 11.32 -9.49
C ARG A 98 3.38 12.23 -9.59
N ALA A 99 4.50 11.70 -10.09
CA ALA A 99 5.67 12.53 -10.40
C ALA A 99 5.44 13.42 -11.65
N ASN A 100 4.52 13.04 -12.52
CA ASN A 100 4.21 13.77 -13.76
C ASN A 100 2.88 14.52 -13.67
N GLY A 101 2.93 15.83 -13.89
CA GLY A 101 1.78 16.74 -13.83
C GLY A 101 0.90 16.79 -15.09
N ASN A 102 1.30 16.13 -16.18
CA ASN A 102 0.52 16.06 -17.41
C ASN A 102 0.47 14.64 -18.00
N LEU A 103 -0.44 13.80 -17.48
CA LEU A 103 -0.67 12.43 -17.96
C LEU A 103 -2.11 12.26 -18.46
N LEU A 104 -2.25 11.86 -19.73
CA LEU A 104 -3.56 11.67 -20.37
C LEU A 104 -4.46 10.65 -19.66
N SER A 105 -3.89 9.57 -19.12
CA SER A 105 -4.64 8.58 -18.34
C SER A 105 -5.24 9.18 -17.07
N GLN A 106 -4.50 10.07 -16.40
CA GLN A 106 -4.96 10.75 -15.19
C GLN A 106 -6.05 11.76 -15.52
N TRP A 107 -5.90 12.51 -16.62
CA TRP A 107 -6.96 13.38 -17.10
C TRP A 107 -8.24 12.60 -17.38
N ARG A 108 -8.19 11.45 -18.07
CA ARG A 108 -9.40 10.66 -18.32
C ARG A 108 -10.03 10.11 -17.04
N GLY A 109 -9.23 9.70 -16.06
CA GLY A 109 -9.71 9.10 -14.82
C GLY A 109 -10.29 10.11 -13.82
N TYR A 110 -9.69 11.29 -13.71
CA TYR A 110 -10.01 12.28 -12.66
C TYR A 110 -10.67 13.56 -13.19
N SER A 111 -10.68 13.79 -14.51
CA SER A 111 -11.42 14.89 -15.15
C SER A 111 -12.65 14.33 -15.86
N ARG A 112 -13.86 14.63 -15.35
CA ARG A 112 -15.07 14.49 -16.16
C ARG A 112 -15.21 15.72 -17.04
N LEU A 113 -15.37 15.50 -18.35
CA LEU A 113 -15.76 16.52 -19.34
C LEU A 113 -14.79 17.72 -19.41
N GLY A 114 -13.48 17.51 -19.22
CA GLY A 114 -12.47 18.57 -19.30
C GLY A 114 -12.43 19.50 -18.07
N LYS A 115 -13.16 19.18 -17.00
CA LYS A 115 -13.22 19.96 -15.75
C LYS A 115 -12.36 19.35 -14.64
N GLY A 116 -11.08 19.15 -14.93
CA GLY A 116 -10.10 18.60 -13.99
C GLY A 116 -8.91 19.52 -13.84
N VAL A 117 -8.18 19.33 -12.76
CA VAL A 117 -6.94 20.06 -12.47
C VAL A 117 -5.84 19.09 -12.01
N SER A 118 -4.59 19.53 -12.19
CA SER A 118 -3.40 18.84 -11.70
C SER A 118 -2.67 19.80 -10.75
N LEU A 119 -2.68 19.47 -9.46
CA LEU A 119 -2.15 20.32 -8.40
C LEU A 119 -0.76 19.84 -8.03
N GLY A 120 0.25 20.68 -8.26
CA GLY A 120 1.63 20.39 -7.95
C GLY A 120 2.01 20.84 -6.53
N PHE A 121 2.51 19.92 -5.71
CA PHE A 121 2.94 20.14 -4.34
C PHE A 121 4.46 20.02 -4.22
N SER A 122 5.05 20.87 -3.38
CA SER A 122 6.45 20.72 -2.97
C SER A 122 6.61 19.39 -2.20
N PRO A 123 7.60 18.55 -2.57
CA PRO A 123 7.83 17.29 -1.86
C PRO A 123 8.19 17.51 -0.39
N ASP A 124 9.04 18.50 -0.09
CA ASP A 124 9.42 18.84 1.30
C ASP A 124 8.21 19.24 2.15
N TYR A 125 7.27 19.98 1.56
CA TYR A 125 6.04 20.36 2.25
C TYR A 125 5.19 19.14 2.59
N ILE A 126 5.01 18.22 1.62
CA ILE A 126 4.25 16.98 1.80
C ILE A 126 4.92 16.07 2.84
N LEU A 127 6.25 15.93 2.78
CA LEU A 127 7.03 15.16 3.75
C LEU A 127 6.87 15.70 5.18
N ARG A 128 6.93 17.03 5.34
CA ARG A 128 6.71 17.67 6.65
C ARG A 128 5.30 17.44 7.17
N CYS A 129 4.28 17.63 6.33
CA CYS A 129 2.88 17.37 6.71
C CYS A 129 2.68 15.91 7.12
N ALA A 130 3.21 14.96 6.34
CA ALA A 130 3.12 13.55 6.64
C ALA A 130 3.79 13.21 7.98
N GLY A 131 4.99 13.72 8.23
CA GLY A 131 5.70 13.52 9.49
C GLY A 131 4.90 14.04 10.70
N HIS A 132 4.31 15.23 10.62
CA HIS A 132 3.50 15.79 11.71
C HIS A 132 2.19 15.01 11.97
N GLN A 133 1.66 14.35 10.94
CA GLN A 133 0.39 13.62 10.99
C GLN A 133 0.60 12.11 11.13
N SER A 134 1.85 11.65 11.31
CA SER A 134 2.22 10.24 11.37
C SER A 134 1.85 9.43 10.11
N PHE A 135 1.75 10.09 8.96
CA PHE A 135 1.66 9.42 7.66
C PHE A 135 3.05 8.99 7.17
N GLN A 136 3.06 7.93 6.38
CA GLN A 136 4.23 7.48 5.63
C GLN A 136 4.03 7.83 4.16
N ILE A 137 5.11 8.24 3.48
CA ILE A 137 5.10 8.51 2.04
C ILE A 137 5.99 7.46 1.39
N GLY A 138 5.40 6.65 0.52
CA GLY A 138 6.10 5.59 -0.18
C GLY A 138 5.75 5.57 -1.66
N ARG A 139 6.64 4.98 -2.45
CA ARG A 139 6.42 4.76 -3.88
C ARG A 139 5.49 3.56 -4.07
N CYS A 140 4.48 3.70 -4.93
CA CYS A 140 3.67 2.54 -5.31
C CYS A 140 4.50 1.61 -6.21
N ILE A 141 4.60 0.34 -5.83
CA ILE A 141 5.38 -0.69 -6.53
C ILE A 141 4.44 -1.45 -7.45
N TYR A 142 4.60 -1.27 -8.76
CA TYR A 142 3.82 -1.97 -9.80
C TYR A 142 4.57 -3.14 -10.45
N ASP A 143 5.88 -3.28 -10.20
CA ASP A 143 6.67 -4.36 -10.77
C ASP A 143 6.34 -5.69 -10.08
N CYS A 144 5.83 -6.65 -10.85
CA CYS A 144 5.38 -7.93 -10.30
C CYS A 144 6.51 -8.70 -9.59
N LYS A 145 7.74 -8.64 -10.12
CA LYS A 145 8.88 -9.35 -9.50
C LYS A 145 9.24 -8.74 -8.15
N GLN A 146 9.23 -7.42 -8.04
CA GLN A 146 9.45 -6.72 -6.77
C GLN A 146 8.35 -7.02 -5.76
N GLN A 147 7.09 -7.05 -6.21
CA GLN A 147 5.95 -7.43 -5.35
C GLN A 147 6.10 -8.86 -4.82
N GLU A 148 6.41 -9.83 -5.69
CA GLU A 148 6.64 -11.22 -5.29
C GLU A 148 7.82 -11.35 -4.31
N GLN A 149 8.92 -10.64 -4.56
CA GLN A 149 10.07 -10.62 -3.66
C GLN A 149 9.72 -10.04 -2.29
N LEU A 150 8.91 -8.98 -2.25
CA LEU A 150 8.44 -8.37 -1.02
C LEU A 150 7.58 -9.35 -0.22
N ILE A 151 6.63 -10.01 -0.88
CA ILE A 151 5.77 -11.02 -0.25
C ILE A 151 6.61 -12.16 0.31
N ARG A 152 7.59 -12.67 -0.43
CA ARG A 152 8.52 -13.70 0.07
C ARG A 152 9.21 -13.28 1.35
N ARG A 153 9.79 -12.07 1.37
CA ARG A 153 10.46 -11.52 2.56
C ARG A 153 9.53 -11.37 3.76
N VAL A 154 8.27 -11.02 3.52
CA VAL A 154 7.25 -10.92 4.58
C VAL A 154 6.96 -12.32 5.15
N VAL A 155 6.74 -13.32 4.30
CA VAL A 155 6.49 -14.70 4.73
C VAL A 155 7.70 -15.27 5.48
N ASP A 156 8.92 -15.05 4.98
CA ASP A 156 10.16 -15.44 5.66
C ASP A 156 10.23 -14.83 7.08
N ALA A 157 9.92 -13.53 7.20
CA ALA A 157 9.94 -12.85 8.48
C ALA A 157 8.88 -13.40 9.46
N VAL A 158 7.70 -13.79 8.97
CA VAL A 158 6.66 -14.43 9.79
C VAL A 158 7.11 -15.79 10.29
N GLU A 159 7.75 -16.60 9.44
CA GLU A 159 8.32 -17.89 9.86
C GLU A 159 9.40 -17.73 10.92
N SER A 160 10.36 -16.83 10.71
CA SER A 160 11.43 -16.58 11.68
C SER A 160 10.90 -16.02 13.01
N LEU A 161 9.82 -15.23 12.98
CA LEU A 161 9.15 -14.77 14.20
C LEU A 161 8.46 -15.94 14.93
N ALA A 162 7.78 -16.82 14.20
CA ALA A 162 7.15 -18.00 14.81
C ALA A 162 8.18 -18.92 15.47
N GLU A 163 9.32 -19.15 14.82
CA GLU A 163 10.46 -19.90 15.38
C GLU A 163 11.00 -19.24 16.65
N ALA A 164 11.22 -17.92 16.64
CA ALA A 164 11.72 -17.18 17.79
C ALA A 164 10.78 -17.22 19.01
N HIS A 165 9.47 -17.39 18.77
CA HIS A 165 8.44 -17.49 19.81
C HIS A 165 8.10 -18.94 20.20
N GLY A 166 8.78 -19.95 19.66
CA GLY A 166 8.54 -21.36 19.97
C GLY A 166 7.18 -21.87 19.49
N LEU A 167 6.59 -21.20 18.51
CA LEU A 167 5.36 -21.64 17.84
C LEU A 167 5.73 -22.68 16.77
N ASP A 168 6.22 -23.82 17.22
CA ASP A 168 6.40 -24.97 16.33
C ASP A 168 5.01 -25.45 15.89
N GLY A 169 4.84 -25.57 14.58
CA GLY A 169 3.56 -25.58 13.86
C GLY A 169 2.61 -26.76 14.10
N ASP A 170 2.73 -27.48 15.22
CA ASP A 170 1.75 -28.45 15.68
C ASP A 170 1.30 -28.05 17.09
N GLY A 171 0.17 -27.34 17.14
CA GLY A 171 -0.61 -27.24 18.35
C GLY A 171 -1.10 -28.64 18.76
N ARG A 172 -0.34 -29.28 19.64
CA ARG A 172 -0.85 -30.19 20.67
C ARG A 172 -0.51 -29.62 22.03
#